data_AF-A0A5N8HLX6-F1
#
_entry.id   AF-A0A5N8HLX6-F1
#
_cell.length_a   1.000
_cell.length_b   1.000
_cell.length_c   1.000
_cell.angle_alpha   90.00
_cell.angle_beta   90.00
_cell.angle_gamma   90.00
#
_symmetry.space_group_name_H-M   'P 1'
#
loop_
_entity.id
_entity.type
_entity.pdbx_description
1 polymer ?
#
loop_
_entity_poly.entity_id
_entity_poly.type
_entity_poly.pdbx_seq_one_letter_code
_entity_poly.pdbx_strand_id
1 'polypeptide(L)'
;QRFLPFLPSHQQCLAWRDNEQWLWATRYRWGRKLAVGMTSAKELAAALSVDPESVAICGEGGFDPWEAVSVRQPPLPPSGGDFAIALGLALGKAY
;
A
#
# COMPACT_ATOMS: atom_id res chain seq x y z
N GLN A 1 10.49 -4.11 -10.99
CA GLN A 1 10.64 -3.80 -9.54
C GLN A 1 9.69 -4.68 -8.75
N ARG A 2 10.13 -5.26 -7.63
CA ARG A 2 9.25 -6.05 -6.74
C ARG A 2 8.79 -5.14 -5.60
N PHE A 3 7.50 -4.82 -5.55
CA PHE A 3 6.93 -3.89 -4.57
C PHE A 3 6.77 -4.53 -3.19
N LEU A 4 6.32 -5.79 -3.16
CA LEU A 4 6.06 -6.55 -1.94
C LEU A 4 6.91 -7.83 -1.90
N PRO A 5 8.21 -7.72 -1.59
CA PRO A 5 9.09 -8.86 -1.52
C PRO A 5 8.66 -9.89 -0.47
N PHE A 6 8.09 -9.43 0.65
CA PHE A 6 7.76 -10.26 1.81
C PHE A 6 6.28 -10.66 1.93
N LEU A 7 5.47 -10.36 0.90
CA LEU A 7 4.12 -10.91 0.83
C LEU A 7 4.20 -12.45 0.94
N PRO A 8 3.39 -13.12 1.79
CA PRO A 8 3.33 -14.57 1.88
C PRO A 8 3.05 -15.24 0.53
N SER A 9 3.51 -16.47 0.32
CA SER A 9 3.36 -17.16 -0.97
C SER A 9 1.91 -17.48 -1.34
N HIS A 10 1.06 -17.73 -0.35
CA HIS A 10 -0.38 -17.98 -0.52
C HIS A 10 -1.18 -16.69 -0.81
N GLN A 11 -0.57 -15.51 -0.60
CA GLN A 11 -1.18 -14.23 -0.90
C GLN A 11 -0.62 -13.67 -2.21
N GLN A 12 -1.49 -13.14 -3.06
CA GLN A 12 -1.11 -12.53 -4.34
C GLN A 12 -1.31 -11.02 -4.35
N CYS A 13 -2.18 -10.50 -3.46
CA CYS A 13 -2.57 -9.10 -3.43
C CYS A 13 -2.79 -8.63 -1.99
N LEU A 14 -2.23 -7.48 -1.65
CA LEU A 14 -2.68 -6.68 -0.51
C LEU A 14 -3.73 -5.71 -0.98
N ALA A 15 -4.77 -5.53 -0.18
CA ALA A 15 -5.81 -4.57 -0.44
C ALA A 15 -6.13 -3.78 0.82
N TRP A 16 -6.33 -2.48 0.67
CA TRP A 16 -6.86 -1.60 1.69
C TRP A 16 -7.98 -0.77 1.06
N ARG A 17 -8.95 -0.37 1.87
CA ARG A 17 -10.09 0.41 1.40
C ARG A 17 -10.43 1.53 2.38
N ASP A 18 -10.68 2.71 1.83
CA ASP A 18 -11.42 3.78 2.50
C ASP A 18 -12.84 3.93 1.90
N ASN A 19 -13.49 5.06 2.18
CA ASN A 19 -14.83 5.33 1.68
C ASN A 19 -14.87 5.61 0.16
N GLU A 20 -13.76 6.00 -0.44
CA GLU A 20 -13.70 6.47 -1.84
C GLU A 20 -13.04 5.47 -2.77
N GLN A 21 -12.06 4.70 -2.28
CA GLN A 21 -11.20 3.90 -3.12
C GLN A 21 -10.64 2.64 -2.43
N TRP A 22 -10.30 1.68 -3.28
CA TRP A 22 -9.41 0.58 -2.99
C TRP A 22 -8.00 0.94 -3.39
N LEU A 23 -7.05 0.76 -2.49
CA LEU A 23 -5.63 0.68 -2.77
C LEU A 23 -5.21 -0.78 -2.79
N TRP A 24 -4.40 -1.15 -3.78
CA TRP A 24 -3.96 -2.54 -3.89
C TRP A 24 -2.52 -2.63 -4.39
N ALA A 25 -1.86 -3.71 -4.01
CA ALA A 25 -0.52 -4.03 -4.46
C ALA A 25 -0.32 -5.54 -4.54
N THR A 26 0.23 -5.97 -5.66
CA THR A 26 0.80 -7.30 -5.87
C THR A 26 2.33 -7.20 -5.80
N ARG A 27 3.04 -8.30 -6.01
CA ARG A 27 4.51 -8.28 -6.09
C ARG A 27 5.04 -7.35 -7.18
N TYR A 28 4.30 -7.15 -8.27
CA TYR A 28 4.81 -6.51 -9.49
C TYR A 28 3.98 -5.33 -9.99
N ARG A 29 2.81 -5.10 -9.41
CA ARG A 29 1.88 -4.03 -9.82
C ARG A 29 1.20 -3.48 -8.59
N TRP A 30 0.84 -2.21 -8.63
CA TRP A 30 0.04 -1.55 -7.62
C TRP A 30 -0.89 -0.55 -8.29
N GLY A 31 -1.89 -0.08 -7.57
CA GLY A 31 -2.76 0.96 -8.08
C GLY A 31 -3.94 1.25 -7.18
N ARG A 32 -4.92 1.94 -7.76
CA ARG A 32 -6.19 2.27 -7.11
C ARG A 32 -7.39 1.92 -7.98
N LYS A 33 -8.53 1.69 -7.35
CA LYS A 33 -9.86 1.63 -7.99
C LYS A 33 -10.87 2.39 -7.13
N LEU A 34 -11.84 3.07 -7.73
CA LEU A 34 -12.91 3.70 -6.95
C LEU A 34 -13.75 2.63 -6.26
N ALA A 35 -14.21 2.92 -5.04
CA ALA A 35 -15.06 2.01 -4.25
C ALA A 35 -16.52 1.98 -4.76
N VAL A 36 -16.90 2.88 -5.66
CA VAL A 36 -18.26 2.94 -6.24
C VAL A 36 -18.56 1.64 -6.98
N GLY A 37 -19.52 0.87 -6.46
CA GLY A 37 -19.89 -0.45 -7.01
C GLY A 37 -18.88 -1.56 -6.71
N MET A 38 -17.87 -1.31 -5.87
CA MET A 38 -16.87 -2.29 -5.45
C MET A 38 -16.80 -2.29 -3.93
N THR A 39 -17.68 -3.08 -3.31
CA THR A 39 -17.90 -3.13 -1.87
C THR A 39 -17.09 -4.23 -1.18
N SER A 40 -16.54 -5.17 -1.95
CA SER A 40 -15.89 -6.38 -1.42
C SER A 40 -14.52 -6.67 -2.04
N ALA A 41 -13.69 -7.41 -1.28
CA ALA A 41 -12.41 -7.93 -1.75
C ALA A 41 -12.57 -8.85 -2.98
N LYS A 42 -13.70 -9.55 -3.10
CA LYS A 42 -14.01 -10.45 -4.22
C LYS A 42 -14.17 -9.68 -5.53
N GLU A 43 -14.85 -8.54 -5.50
CA GLU A 43 -15.01 -7.67 -6.67
C GLU A 43 -13.67 -7.05 -7.09
N LEU A 44 -12.85 -6.64 -6.12
CA LEU A 44 -11.48 -6.19 -6.38
C LEU A 44 -10.64 -7.31 -7.01
N ALA A 45 -10.69 -8.52 -6.46
CA ALA A 45 -9.95 -9.67 -6.95
C ALA A 45 -10.31 -10.01 -8.40
N ALA A 46 -11.61 -10.03 -8.71
CA ALA A 46 -12.12 -10.20 -10.07
C ALA A 46 -11.58 -9.12 -11.02
N ALA A 47 -11.60 -7.85 -10.59
CA ALA A 47 -11.12 -6.73 -11.38
C ALA A 47 -9.59 -6.69 -11.60
N LEU A 48 -8.84 -7.44 -10.78
CA LEU A 48 -7.38 -7.60 -10.90
C LEU A 48 -6.98 -8.95 -11.52
N SER A 49 -7.95 -9.82 -11.78
CA SER A 49 -7.75 -11.20 -12.22
C SER A 49 -6.83 -12.00 -11.28
N VAL A 50 -7.07 -11.89 -9.97
CA VAL A 50 -6.40 -12.68 -8.93
C VAL A 50 -7.41 -13.53 -8.18
N ASP A 51 -6.94 -14.56 -7.50
CA ASP A 51 -7.78 -15.40 -6.65
C ASP A 51 -8.30 -14.59 -5.45
N PRO A 52 -9.63 -14.49 -5.21
CA PRO A 52 -10.19 -13.78 -4.07
C PRO A 52 -9.65 -14.23 -2.71
N GLU A 53 -9.37 -15.53 -2.53
CA GLU A 53 -8.83 -16.07 -1.26
C GLU A 53 -7.35 -15.69 -1.06
N SER A 54 -6.69 -15.23 -2.11
CA SER A 54 -5.30 -14.76 -2.07
C SER A 54 -5.17 -13.25 -1.82
N VAL A 55 -6.30 -12.55 -1.63
CA VAL A 55 -6.32 -11.12 -1.31
C VAL A 55 -6.32 -10.93 0.21
N ALA A 56 -5.26 -10.35 0.74
CA ALA A 56 -5.18 -9.99 2.15
C ALA A 56 -5.67 -8.55 2.36
N ILE A 57 -6.75 -8.40 3.14
CA ILE A 57 -7.27 -7.09 3.51
C ILE A 57 -6.43 -6.52 4.66
N CYS A 58 -5.89 -5.33 4.45
CA CYS A 58 -5.10 -4.59 5.41
C CYS A 58 -5.99 -3.72 6.28
N GLY A 59 -5.66 -3.59 7.57
CA GLY A 59 -6.40 -2.77 8.52
C GLY A 59 -6.58 -3.45 9.87
N GLU A 60 -7.46 -2.90 10.71
CA GLU A 60 -7.75 -3.44 12.03
C GLU A 60 -8.29 -4.88 11.93
N GLY A 61 -7.62 -5.82 12.61
CA GLY A 61 -7.95 -7.25 12.56
C GLY A 61 -7.59 -7.97 11.25
N GLY A 62 -6.99 -7.26 10.28
CA GLY A 62 -6.52 -7.79 9.01
C GLY A 62 -5.01 -8.02 8.95
N PHE A 63 -4.48 -8.11 7.73
CA PHE A 63 -3.03 -8.22 7.50
C PHE A 63 -2.32 -6.89 7.82
N ASP A 64 -1.17 -6.95 8.49
CA ASP A 64 -0.34 -5.76 8.70
C ASP A 64 0.51 -5.47 7.44
N PRO A 65 0.24 -4.39 6.68
CA PRO A 65 1.00 -4.09 5.46
C PRO A 65 2.50 -3.86 5.71
N TRP A 66 2.90 -3.54 6.95
CA TRP A 66 4.32 -3.38 7.31
C TRP A 66 5.12 -4.68 7.27
N GLU A 67 4.46 -5.84 7.31
CA GLU A 67 5.09 -7.16 7.18
C GLU A 67 5.48 -7.48 5.72
N ALA A 68 4.86 -6.83 4.74
CA ALA A 68 5.10 -7.12 3.32
C ALA A 68 6.15 -6.22 2.65
N VAL A 69 6.52 -5.11 3.27
CA VAL A 69 7.45 -4.10 2.72
C VAL A 69 8.86 -4.27 3.30
N SER A 70 9.88 -4.15 2.45
CA SER A 70 11.29 -4.27 2.87
C SER A 70 11.94 -2.98 3.33
N VAL A 71 11.38 -1.84 2.89
CA VAL A 71 11.91 -0.51 3.15
C VAL A 71 10.76 0.34 3.67
N ARG A 72 10.84 0.76 4.93
CA ARG A 72 9.79 1.55 5.59
C ARG A 72 9.96 3.06 5.39
N GLN A 73 11.19 3.48 5.07
CA GLN A 73 11.52 4.87 4.81
C GLN A 73 12.18 4.98 3.44
N PRO A 74 11.75 5.92 2.59
CA PRO A 74 12.43 6.18 1.33
C PRO A 74 13.91 6.54 1.60
N PRO A 75 14.82 6.22 0.67
CA PRO A 75 16.21 6.64 0.80
C PRO A 75 16.28 8.17 0.91
N LEU A 76 17.26 8.67 1.69
CA LEU A 76 17.51 10.09 1.77
C LEU A 76 17.88 10.64 0.38
N PRO A 77 17.38 11.83 0.00
CA PRO A 77 17.78 12.45 -1.24
C PRO A 77 19.27 12.82 -1.20
N PRO A 78 19.95 12.91 -2.36
CA PRO A 78 21.38 13.26 -2.41
C PRO A 78 21.74 14.55 -1.66
N SER A 79 20.87 15.57 -1.70
CA SER A 79 21.00 16.82 -0.92
C SER A 79 20.33 16.70 0.44
N GLY A 80 20.81 15.76 1.28
CA GLY A 80 20.18 15.44 2.56
C GLY A 80 20.05 16.64 3.52
N GLY A 81 21.01 17.58 3.50
CA GLY A 81 20.98 18.79 4.32
C GLY A 81 19.83 19.75 3.95
N ASP A 82 19.76 20.15 2.68
CA ASP A 82 18.70 21.04 2.18
C ASP A 82 17.31 20.42 2.37
N PHE A 83 17.20 19.11 2.13
CA PHE A 83 15.96 18.37 2.37
C PHE A 83 15.58 18.37 3.85
N ALA A 84 16.52 18.15 4.77
CA ALA A 84 16.25 18.18 6.20
C ALA A 84 15.80 19.56 6.68
N ILE A 85 16.42 20.64 6.19
CA ILE A 85 15.99 22.01 6.47
C ILE A 85 14.59 22.28 5.92
N ALA A 86 14.34 21.93 4.65
CA ALA A 86 13.02 22.11 4.03
C ALA A 86 11.93 21.30 4.74
N LEU A 87 12.22 20.06 5.13
CA LEU A 87 11.33 19.20 5.90
C LEU A 87 11.04 19.82 7.28
N GLY A 88 12.08 20.30 7.97
CA GLY A 88 11.93 21.01 9.25
C GLY A 88 11.07 22.27 9.13
N LEU A 89 11.27 23.08 8.09
CA LEU A 89 10.46 24.28 7.81
C LEU A 89 9.00 23.94 7.48
N ALA A 90 8.76 22.86 6.74
CA ALA A 90 7.41 22.42 6.38
C ALA A 90 6.62 21.87 7.58
N LEU A 91 7.29 21.08 8.43
CA LEU A 91 6.68 20.46 9.63
C LEU A 91 6.61 21.41 10.82
N GLY A 92 7.50 22.39 10.90
CA GLY A 92 7.65 23.32 12.03
C GLY A 92 6.50 24.31 12.25
N LYS A 93 5.43 24.26 11.44
CA LYS A 93 4.19 25.02 11.67
C LYS A 93 3.12 24.28 12.48
N ALA A 94 3.42 23.07 12.97
CA ALA A 94 2.45 22.22 13.68
C ALA A 94 2.41 22.42 15.21
N TYR A 95 3.08 23.44 15.77
CA TYR A 95 3.01 23.78 17.19
C TYR A 95 2.76 25.27 17.39
#